data_AF-A0A519VB71-F1
#
_entry.id   AF-A0A519VB71-F1
#
_cell.length_a   1.000
_cell.length_b   1.000
_cell.length_c   1.000
_cell.angle_alpha   90.00
_cell.angle_beta   90.00
_cell.angle_gamma   90.00
#
_symmetry.space_group_name_H-M   'P 1'
#
loop_
_entity.id
_entity.type
_entity.pdbx_description
1 polymer ?
#
loop_
_entity_poly.entity_id
_entity_poly.type
_entity_poly.pdbx_seq_one_letter_code
_entity_poly.pdbx_strand_id
1 'polypeptide(L)'
;MKKLSILIFFFSIFLLINPSQSLALKVQQDTTTTAPDDLDFTTIGSEEDSVANSKVQPATTKVDSAKIKPATGASDTAKAEAKQSLWVIFVIGFLGGFTAFIMPCIYPMVPLTVSFFTKRAETKGKGIQGAMLYGLSIIVIYVLIGVIITLVFGASALNQLSTNGFFNIFIFLILLIFGISFLGAFEITLPSSFVNKLDAKSDSKGLTGIFFMAATLTVVSFSCTGPIIGSVLVSIDQDLLTPVIAMFGFSLALALIFTMFAIFPSWLTSLPKSGGWLNSVKVVLGFLEIGFALKFLSTADLSYHWGILDREIFIGIWIVLAILLGMYLIGKIKFSHDSDLPYVSIPRITLAGISFAFALYLFPGLFGAPLKAISGLLPPLSTQDFVIGQGSSVGTITSVDPNRAKRKYSDFLHIPHNIDGFFDYEEALAYSKTVNKPLFLDFTGHGCVNCREMEARVWSDPRVLKKLKEDYVVVSLYTDDKTELPAEEQFKSEVLKTKVNSVGLKFQHLQGERFKTLAQPYYVLLDTDGNELVSPPIGVEFNIEKYLAYLDEGLAEFAQKNK
;
A
#
# COMPACT_ATOMS: atom_id res chain seq x y z
N MET A 1 -32.52 24.89 -10.54
CA MET A 1 -31.68 24.36 -11.63
C MET A 1 -30.24 24.02 -11.19
N LYS A 2 -29.46 24.92 -10.57
CA LYS A 2 -28.07 24.63 -10.15
C LYS A 2 -27.90 23.47 -9.13
N LYS A 3 -28.82 23.30 -8.18
CA LYS A 3 -28.79 22.17 -7.21
C LYS A 3 -29.09 20.82 -7.87
N LEU A 4 -29.87 20.81 -8.95
CA LEU A 4 -30.19 19.60 -9.70
C LEU A 4 -29.00 19.16 -10.56
N SER A 5 -28.27 20.10 -11.18
CA SER A 5 -27.02 19.77 -11.90
C SER A 5 -25.93 19.23 -10.98
N ILE A 6 -25.80 19.72 -9.75
CA ILE A 6 -24.81 19.19 -8.79
C ILE A 6 -25.21 17.79 -8.33
N LEU A 7 -26.49 17.55 -8.08
CA LEU A 7 -26.99 16.21 -7.73
C LEU A 7 -26.78 15.22 -8.89
N ILE A 8 -27.06 15.63 -10.13
CA ILE A 8 -26.83 14.82 -11.34
C ILE A 8 -25.33 14.58 -11.55
N PHE A 9 -24.47 15.55 -11.26
CA PHE A 9 -23.01 15.39 -11.34
C PHE A 9 -22.48 14.37 -10.32
N PHE A 10 -22.95 14.43 -9.06
CA PHE A 10 -22.59 13.43 -8.05
C PHE A 10 -23.20 12.05 -8.35
N PHE A 11 -24.41 11.99 -8.91
CA PHE A 11 -25.05 10.75 -9.31
C PHE A 11 -24.39 10.10 -10.54
N SER A 12 -23.93 10.91 -11.51
CA SER A 12 -23.12 10.45 -12.65
C SER A 12 -21.73 9.96 -12.22
N ILE A 13 -21.11 10.61 -11.23
CA ILE A 13 -19.85 10.12 -10.64
C ILE A 13 -20.09 8.76 -9.94
N PHE A 14 -21.23 8.60 -9.27
CA PHE A 14 -21.59 7.33 -8.62
C PHE A 14 -21.89 6.20 -9.62
N LEU A 15 -22.48 6.53 -10.78
CA LEU A 15 -22.74 5.58 -11.88
C LEU A 15 -21.50 5.24 -12.72
N LEU A 16 -20.48 6.10 -12.74
CA LEU A 16 -19.19 5.83 -13.38
C LEU A 16 -18.27 4.94 -12.52
N ILE A 17 -18.60 4.74 -11.25
CA ILE A 17 -17.98 3.72 -10.40
C ILE A 17 -18.69 2.40 -10.72
N ASN A 18 -18.19 1.70 -11.74
CA ASN A 18 -18.65 0.35 -12.07
C ASN A 18 -18.43 -0.58 -10.86
N PRO A 19 -19.47 -1.25 -10.33
CA PRO A 19 -19.30 -2.35 -9.41
C PRO A 19 -19.09 -3.62 -10.26
N SER A 20 -17.90 -3.78 -10.82
CA SER A 20 -17.55 -5.01 -11.54
C SER A 20 -16.40 -5.72 -10.84
N GLN A 21 -16.76 -6.50 -9.81
CA GLN A 21 -16.35 -7.89 -9.60
C GLN A 21 -16.96 -8.41 -8.28
N SER A 22 -18.29 -8.55 -8.25
CA SER A 22 -18.95 -9.50 -7.37
C SER A 22 -19.35 -10.71 -8.22
N LEU A 23 -18.50 -11.73 -8.23
CA LEU A 23 -18.78 -13.03 -8.84
C LEU A 23 -19.74 -13.80 -7.93
N ALA A 24 -21.03 -13.46 -8.00
CA ALA A 24 -22.09 -14.33 -7.51
C ALA A 24 -22.48 -15.27 -8.66
N LEU A 25 -22.07 -16.53 -8.55
CA LEU A 25 -22.57 -17.63 -9.36
C LEU A 25 -24.08 -17.73 -9.15
N LYS A 26 -24.85 -17.21 -10.10
CA LYS A 26 -26.30 -17.44 -10.20
C LYS A 26 -26.50 -18.52 -11.25
N VAL A 27 -26.65 -19.75 -10.81
CA VAL A 27 -27.21 -20.83 -11.62
C VAL A 27 -28.66 -20.43 -11.90
N GLN A 28 -28.98 -20.18 -13.16
CA GLN A 28 -30.34 -19.90 -13.61
C GLN A 28 -30.93 -21.21 -14.09
N GLN A 29 -31.85 -21.76 -13.30
CA GLN A 29 -32.65 -22.91 -13.64
C GLN A 29 -34.00 -22.37 -14.15
N ASP A 30 -34.20 -22.46 -15.46
CA ASP A 30 -35.50 -22.24 -16.10
C ASP A 30 -36.46 -23.32 -15.61
N THR A 31 -37.54 -22.95 -14.91
CA THR A 31 -38.84 -23.65 -15.05
C THR A 31 -39.96 -22.77 -14.51
N THR A 32 -40.72 -22.11 -15.40
CA THR A 32 -42.14 -21.85 -15.16
C THR A 32 -42.91 -23.12 -15.51
N THR A 33 -43.39 -23.85 -14.52
CA THR A 33 -44.63 -24.63 -14.67
C THR A 33 -45.19 -25.01 -13.30
N THR A 34 -46.48 -24.76 -13.18
CA THR A 34 -47.43 -25.17 -12.14
C THR A 34 -47.15 -26.53 -11.49
N ALA A 35 -47.32 -26.57 -10.16
CA ALA A 35 -47.32 -27.77 -9.34
C ALA A 35 -48.39 -28.78 -9.76
N PRO A 36 -48.11 -30.07 -9.55
CA PRO A 36 -49.10 -30.95 -8.92
C PRO A 36 -48.58 -31.56 -7.62
N ASP A 37 -49.50 -31.65 -6.67
CA ASP A 37 -49.41 -32.38 -5.41
C ASP A 37 -49.19 -33.87 -5.65
N ASP A 38 -48.04 -34.39 -5.19
CA ASP A 38 -47.87 -35.72 -4.57
C ASP A 38 -46.38 -36.04 -4.54
N LEU A 39 -45.72 -35.87 -3.39
CA LEU A 39 -44.50 -36.63 -3.06
C LEU A 39 -44.36 -36.75 -1.54
N ASP A 40 -44.59 -37.98 -1.07
CA ASP A 40 -44.30 -38.45 0.28
C ASP A 40 -42.81 -38.30 0.64
N PHE A 41 -42.55 -37.86 1.86
CA PHE A 41 -41.21 -37.82 2.45
C PHE A 41 -40.82 -39.21 2.95
N THR A 42 -39.70 -39.75 2.47
CA THR A 42 -39.00 -40.87 3.14
C THR A 42 -37.63 -40.47 3.67
N THR A 43 -37.39 -40.94 4.89
CA THR A 43 -36.33 -40.63 5.84
C THR A 43 -34.94 -41.10 5.43
N ILE A 44 -33.95 -40.33 5.87
CA ILE A 44 -32.50 -40.57 5.82
C ILE A 44 -32.12 -41.82 6.64
N GLY A 45 -31.31 -42.70 6.03
CA GLY A 45 -30.35 -43.55 6.74
C GLY A 45 -30.15 -44.95 6.16
N SER A 46 -29.00 -45.21 5.50
CA SER A 46 -28.09 -46.33 5.80
C SER A 46 -26.83 -46.31 4.91
N GLU A 47 -25.75 -46.90 5.40
CA GLU A 47 -24.32 -46.76 5.03
C GLU A 47 -23.82 -47.53 3.78
N GLU A 48 -24.63 -47.88 2.79
CA GLU A 48 -24.19 -48.81 1.71
C GLU A 48 -23.86 -48.20 0.32
N ASP A 49 -23.98 -46.89 0.11
CA ASP A 49 -23.76 -46.30 -1.24
C ASP A 49 -22.33 -45.79 -1.53
N SER A 50 -21.34 -46.13 -0.69
CA SER A 50 -19.95 -45.65 -0.85
C SER A 50 -19.04 -46.53 -1.74
N VAL A 51 -19.57 -47.46 -2.54
CA VAL A 51 -18.72 -48.34 -3.38
C VAL A 51 -19.28 -48.59 -4.78
N ALA A 52 -19.61 -47.54 -5.54
CA ALA A 52 -19.94 -47.70 -6.96
C ALA A 52 -19.76 -46.43 -7.80
N ASN A 53 -18.53 -45.89 -7.92
CA ASN A 53 -18.20 -45.11 -9.13
C ASN A 53 -16.71 -44.96 -9.46
N SER A 54 -15.94 -46.05 -9.37
CA SER A 54 -14.64 -46.14 -10.04
C SER A 54 -14.77 -46.96 -11.33
N LYS A 55 -14.86 -46.27 -12.46
CA LYS A 55 -14.32 -46.59 -13.81
C LYS A 55 -15.24 -46.03 -14.89
N VAL A 56 -14.72 -45.10 -15.71
CA VAL A 56 -14.58 -45.20 -17.18
C VAL A 56 -13.87 -43.94 -17.71
N GLN A 57 -12.90 -44.17 -18.60
CA GLN A 57 -12.20 -43.22 -19.49
C GLN A 57 -12.09 -43.95 -20.86
N PRO A 58 -11.66 -43.33 -21.98
CA PRO A 58 -12.01 -42.08 -22.66
C PRO A 58 -12.66 -42.32 -24.06
N ALA A 59 -13.27 -41.30 -24.68
CA ALA A 59 -13.44 -41.27 -26.15
C ALA A 59 -13.52 -39.84 -26.72
N THR A 60 -12.88 -39.67 -27.86
CA THR A 60 -12.53 -38.44 -28.57
C THR A 60 -13.56 -37.99 -29.62
N THR A 61 -13.43 -36.71 -30.03
CA THR A 61 -13.68 -36.10 -31.36
C THR A 61 -15.10 -35.61 -31.73
N LYS A 62 -15.32 -34.28 -31.84
CA LYS A 62 -15.06 -33.42 -33.03
C LYS A 62 -15.59 -32.00 -32.86
N VAL A 63 -14.84 -31.09 -33.48
CA VAL A 63 -15.00 -29.64 -33.62
C VAL A 63 -16.21 -29.29 -34.49
N ASP A 64 -16.95 -28.23 -34.12
CA ASP A 64 -17.46 -27.29 -35.10
C ASP A 64 -17.45 -25.85 -34.58
N SER A 65 -17.06 -24.96 -35.48
CA SER A 65 -16.64 -23.58 -35.23
C SER A 65 -17.79 -22.59 -35.37
N ALA A 66 -17.97 -21.70 -34.38
CA ALA A 66 -18.74 -20.47 -34.56
C ALA A 66 -17.96 -19.26 -33.99
N LYS A 67 -17.28 -18.61 -34.93
CA LYS A 67 -16.66 -17.28 -34.96
C LYS A 67 -17.37 -16.24 -34.09
N ILE A 68 -16.72 -15.71 -33.06
CA ILE A 68 -16.99 -14.37 -32.52
C ILE A 68 -15.74 -13.53 -32.75
N LYS A 69 -15.90 -12.49 -33.58
CA LYS A 69 -14.86 -11.56 -34.01
C LYS A 69 -14.53 -10.57 -32.86
N PRO A 70 -13.26 -10.17 -32.69
CA PRO A 70 -12.79 -9.44 -31.52
C PRO A 70 -13.09 -7.94 -31.62
N ALA A 71 -13.42 -7.31 -30.49
CA ALA A 71 -13.34 -5.87 -30.33
C ALA A 71 -11.90 -5.50 -29.94
N THR A 72 -11.11 -5.24 -30.97
CA THR A 72 -9.75 -4.70 -30.90
C THR A 72 -9.77 -3.28 -30.31
N GLY A 73 -9.12 -3.13 -29.17
CA GLY A 73 -8.47 -1.90 -28.71
C GLY A 73 -7.05 -2.26 -28.32
N ALA A 74 -6.27 -2.70 -29.31
CA ALA A 74 -4.90 -3.15 -29.15
C ALA A 74 -3.94 -1.98 -28.90
N SER A 75 -2.97 -2.22 -28.03
CA SER A 75 -1.58 -2.06 -28.45
C SER A 75 -0.81 -3.28 -27.96
N ASP A 76 -0.87 -4.34 -28.77
CA ASP A 76 0.24 -5.27 -28.89
C ASP A 76 1.36 -4.54 -29.64
N THR A 77 2.48 -4.34 -28.98
CA THR A 77 3.78 -4.32 -29.64
C THR A 77 4.63 -5.38 -28.96
N ALA A 78 4.79 -6.50 -29.65
CA ALA A 78 5.66 -7.60 -29.25
C ALA A 78 7.14 -7.20 -29.37
N LYS A 79 7.93 -7.69 -28.40
CA LYS A 79 9.40 -7.88 -28.41
C LYS A 79 10.26 -6.73 -28.97
N ALA A 80 10.65 -5.85 -28.07
CA ALA A 80 12.00 -5.32 -27.92
C ALA A 80 12.15 -4.89 -26.46
N GLU A 81 13.35 -5.02 -25.88
CA GLU A 81 13.70 -4.38 -24.60
C GLU A 81 13.21 -2.92 -24.62
N ALA A 82 12.13 -2.63 -23.90
CA ALA A 82 11.51 -1.32 -23.95
C ALA A 82 11.64 -0.66 -22.58
N LYS A 83 12.63 0.23 -22.47
CA LYS A 83 12.57 1.37 -21.53
C LYS A 83 11.13 1.87 -21.52
N GLN A 84 10.47 1.85 -20.36
CA GLN A 84 9.15 2.45 -20.24
C GLN A 84 9.22 3.88 -20.78
N SER A 85 8.29 4.24 -21.67
CA SER A 85 8.27 5.58 -22.25
C SER A 85 8.16 6.61 -21.12
N LEU A 86 9.02 7.62 -21.13
CA LEU A 86 9.03 8.72 -20.15
C LEU A 86 7.65 9.38 -19.98
N TRP A 87 6.83 9.34 -21.04
CA TRP A 87 5.45 9.79 -21.01
C TRP A 87 4.54 8.95 -20.10
N VAL A 88 4.69 7.62 -20.12
CA VAL A 88 3.93 6.71 -19.25
C VAL A 88 4.27 6.95 -17.79
N ILE A 89 5.56 7.14 -17.49
CA ILE A 89 6.06 7.47 -16.15
C ILE A 89 5.49 8.80 -15.66
N PHE A 90 5.49 9.82 -16.53
CA PHE A 90 4.87 11.11 -16.23
C PHE A 90 3.37 10.95 -15.89
N VAL A 91 2.63 10.19 -16.69
CA VAL A 91 1.19 9.94 -16.47
C VAL A 91 0.94 9.18 -15.17
N ILE A 92 1.75 8.16 -14.85
CA ILE A 92 1.65 7.42 -13.59
C ILE A 92 1.93 8.34 -12.40
N GLY A 93 3.02 9.13 -12.46
CA GLY A 93 3.33 10.12 -11.43
C GLY A 93 2.22 11.15 -11.25
N PHE A 94 1.65 11.65 -12.36
CA PHE A 94 0.55 12.60 -12.38
C PHE A 94 -0.74 12.04 -11.74
N LEU A 95 -1.11 10.79 -12.06
CA LEU A 95 -2.22 10.10 -11.41
C LEU A 95 -1.94 9.84 -9.91
N GLY A 96 -0.71 9.50 -9.57
CA GLY A 96 -0.26 9.35 -8.18
C GLY A 96 -0.43 10.64 -7.38
N GLY A 97 -0.13 11.80 -7.98
CA GLY A 97 -0.32 13.11 -7.34
C GLY A 97 -1.78 13.46 -7.09
N PHE A 98 -2.70 13.12 -8.01
CA PHE A 98 -4.14 13.25 -7.76
C PHE A 98 -4.63 12.34 -6.64
N THR A 99 -4.11 11.12 -6.58
CA THR A 99 -4.46 10.15 -5.52
C THR A 99 -3.95 10.64 -4.16
N ALA A 100 -2.74 11.20 -4.13
CA ALA A 100 -2.15 11.78 -2.92
C ALA A 100 -2.98 12.92 -2.32
N PHE A 101 -3.68 13.72 -3.14
CA PHE A 101 -4.54 14.79 -2.64
C PHE A 101 -5.66 14.30 -1.71
N ILE A 102 -6.15 13.08 -1.91
CA ILE A 102 -7.20 12.45 -1.09
C ILE A 102 -6.63 11.97 0.27
N MET A 103 -5.30 11.89 0.40
CA MET A 103 -4.69 11.44 1.64
C MET A 103 -4.97 12.42 2.79
N PRO A 104 -5.18 11.88 4.01
CA PRO A 104 -5.65 12.66 5.15
C PRO A 104 -4.69 13.76 5.61
N CYS A 105 -3.40 13.74 5.22
CA CYS A 105 -2.45 14.78 5.60
C CYS A 105 -2.40 15.96 4.61
N ILE A 106 -2.89 15.78 3.38
CA ILE A 106 -2.88 16.83 2.34
C ILE A 106 -4.20 17.61 2.33
N TYR A 107 -5.31 16.89 2.48
CA TYR A 107 -6.65 17.48 2.45
C TYR A 107 -6.88 18.59 3.49
N PRO A 108 -6.44 18.48 4.77
CA PRO A 108 -6.65 19.52 5.78
C PRO A 108 -5.86 20.80 5.52
N MET A 109 -4.85 20.77 4.65
CA MET A 109 -4.11 21.96 4.25
C MET A 109 -4.89 22.80 3.23
N VAL A 110 -5.91 22.26 2.55
CA VAL A 110 -6.70 23.01 1.56
C VAL A 110 -7.41 24.22 2.18
N PRO A 111 -8.14 24.10 3.31
CA PRO A 111 -8.72 25.26 3.99
C PRO A 111 -7.67 26.28 4.46
N LEU A 112 -6.49 25.84 4.89
CA LEU A 112 -5.41 26.74 5.32
C LEU A 112 -4.85 27.54 4.14
N THR A 113 -4.57 26.87 3.02
CA THR A 113 -4.14 27.52 1.77
C THR A 113 -5.17 28.53 1.30
N VAL A 114 -6.46 28.16 1.28
CA VAL A 114 -7.51 29.11 0.88
C VAL A 114 -7.68 30.24 1.89
N SER A 115 -7.59 30.00 3.19
CA SER A 115 -7.61 31.06 4.21
C SER A 115 -6.44 32.04 4.06
N PHE A 116 -5.27 31.55 3.65
CA PHE A 116 -4.09 32.38 3.41
C PHE A 116 -4.28 33.29 2.19
N PHE A 117 -4.77 32.75 1.06
CA PHE A 117 -4.98 33.52 -0.16
C PHE A 117 -6.22 34.41 -0.12
N THR A 118 -7.28 34.04 0.63
CA THR A 118 -8.46 34.92 0.84
C THR A 118 -8.13 36.16 1.65
N LYS A 119 -7.27 36.06 2.67
CA LYS A 119 -6.86 37.20 3.51
C LYS A 119 -5.87 38.14 2.82
N ARG A 120 -5.18 37.69 1.76
CA ARG A 120 -4.08 38.42 1.09
C ARG A 120 -4.44 38.99 -0.29
N ALA A 121 -5.63 38.72 -0.80
CA ALA A 121 -6.06 39.16 -2.13
C ALA A 121 -6.49 40.65 -2.14
N GLU A 122 -5.53 41.58 -2.19
CA GLU A 122 -5.80 43.01 -2.42
C GLU A 122 -6.46 43.28 -3.79
N THR A 123 -6.02 42.54 -4.83
CA THR A 123 -6.53 42.64 -6.21
C THR A 123 -6.51 41.27 -6.89
N LYS A 124 -7.45 41.02 -7.82
CA LYS A 124 -7.58 39.74 -8.54
C LYS A 124 -6.28 39.31 -9.24
N GLY A 125 -5.55 40.26 -9.85
CA GLY A 125 -4.30 39.99 -10.56
C GLY A 125 -3.15 39.57 -9.63
N LYS A 126 -2.95 40.28 -8.50
CA LYS A 126 -1.94 39.89 -7.51
C LYS A 126 -2.26 38.55 -6.83
N GLY A 127 -3.55 38.25 -6.64
CA GLY A 127 -4.01 36.95 -6.13
C GLY A 127 -3.66 35.79 -7.06
N ILE A 128 -3.92 35.93 -8.36
CA ILE A 128 -3.57 34.91 -9.37
C ILE A 128 -2.05 34.74 -9.47
N GLN A 129 -1.29 35.84 -9.48
CA GLN A 129 0.17 35.78 -9.51
C GLN A 129 0.74 35.07 -8.27
N GLY A 130 0.17 35.34 -7.09
CA GLY A 130 0.55 34.65 -5.85
C GLY A 130 0.22 33.15 -5.88
N ALA A 131 -0.96 32.77 -6.41
CA ALA A 131 -1.36 31.38 -6.56
C ALA A 131 -0.47 30.62 -7.56
N MET A 132 -0.15 31.23 -8.71
CA MET A 132 0.75 30.63 -9.71
C MET A 132 2.16 30.45 -9.16
N LEU A 133 2.66 31.43 -8.39
CA LEU A 133 3.94 31.31 -7.71
C LEU A 133 3.93 30.20 -6.65
N TYR A 134 2.82 30.03 -5.93
CA TYR A 134 2.66 28.96 -4.96
C TYR A 134 2.73 27.58 -5.63
N GLY A 135 1.98 27.37 -6.71
CA GLY A 135 2.06 26.15 -7.51
C GLY A 135 3.45 25.88 -8.06
N LEU A 136 4.10 26.91 -8.62
CA LEU A 136 5.48 26.79 -9.11
C LEU A 136 6.46 26.43 -7.98
N SER A 137 6.28 27.02 -6.79
CA SER A 137 7.12 26.70 -5.63
C SER A 137 6.95 25.25 -5.20
N ILE A 138 5.73 24.70 -5.21
CA ILE A 138 5.47 23.28 -4.91
C ILE A 138 6.25 22.39 -5.89
N ILE A 139 6.17 22.65 -7.20
CA ILE A 139 6.86 21.87 -8.23
C ILE A 139 8.37 21.92 -8.01
N VAL A 140 8.94 23.12 -7.87
CA VAL A 140 10.38 23.30 -7.69
C VAL A 140 10.87 22.58 -6.43
N ILE A 141 10.16 22.70 -5.30
CA ILE A 141 10.57 22.10 -4.03
C ILE A 141 10.48 20.57 -4.10
N TYR A 142 9.41 20.00 -4.67
CA TYR A 142 9.28 18.55 -4.80
C TYR A 142 10.33 17.94 -5.72
N VAL A 143 10.57 18.54 -6.89
CA VAL A 143 11.60 18.09 -7.82
C VAL A 143 12.98 18.22 -7.19
N LEU A 144 13.25 19.35 -6.51
CA LEU A 144 14.52 19.59 -5.83
C LEU A 144 14.74 18.57 -4.70
N ILE A 145 13.74 18.28 -3.87
CA ILE A 145 13.83 17.25 -2.83
C ILE A 145 14.06 15.88 -3.46
N GLY A 146 13.33 15.52 -4.51
CA GLY A 146 13.51 14.25 -5.22
C GLY A 146 14.91 14.08 -5.81
N VAL A 147 15.44 15.13 -6.45
CA VAL A 147 16.79 15.17 -7.01
C VAL A 147 17.84 15.10 -5.90
N ILE A 148 17.72 15.92 -4.86
CA ILE A 148 18.67 15.95 -3.74
C ILE A 148 18.71 14.59 -3.06
N ILE A 149 17.56 13.98 -2.78
CA ILE A 149 17.54 12.69 -2.12
C ILE A 149 18.20 11.63 -3.01
N THR A 150 17.89 11.62 -4.31
CA THR A 150 18.50 10.67 -5.26
C THR A 150 20.01 10.87 -5.38
N LEU A 151 20.51 12.12 -5.40
CA LEU A 151 21.94 12.43 -5.57
C LEU A 151 22.77 12.27 -4.29
N VAL A 152 22.26 12.75 -3.14
CA VAL A 152 23.00 12.78 -1.86
C VAL A 152 22.97 11.42 -1.20
N PHE A 153 21.80 10.79 -1.18
CA PHE A 153 21.53 9.62 -0.36
C PHE A 153 21.51 8.32 -1.19
N GLY A 154 21.32 8.40 -2.50
CA GLY A 154 21.22 7.23 -3.38
C GLY A 154 19.87 6.50 -3.24
N ALA A 155 19.59 5.55 -4.13
CA ALA A 155 18.31 4.84 -4.16
C ALA A 155 18.03 4.03 -2.88
N SER A 156 19.06 3.57 -2.17
CA SER A 156 18.94 2.78 -0.92
C SER A 156 18.44 3.58 0.26
N ALA A 157 18.75 4.88 0.30
CA ALA A 157 18.55 5.67 1.50
C ALA A 157 17.14 6.22 1.65
N LEU A 158 16.37 6.33 0.56
CA LEU A 158 14.92 6.52 0.67
C LEU A 158 14.26 5.38 1.43
N ASN A 159 14.64 4.13 1.10
CA ASN A 159 14.14 2.95 1.79
C ASN A 159 14.62 2.95 3.25
N GLN A 160 15.89 3.26 3.51
CA GLN A 160 16.42 3.34 4.88
C GLN A 160 15.75 4.45 5.70
N LEU A 161 15.48 5.62 5.12
CA LEU A 161 14.78 6.70 5.78
C LEU A 161 13.32 6.32 6.07
N SER A 162 12.65 5.69 5.11
CA SER A 162 11.25 5.26 5.26
C SER A 162 11.07 4.09 6.25
N THR A 163 12.14 3.35 6.55
CA THR A 163 12.15 2.24 7.53
C THR A 163 12.94 2.58 8.79
N ASN A 164 13.39 3.83 8.94
CA ASN A 164 14.13 4.25 10.11
C ASN A 164 13.18 4.41 11.30
N GLY A 165 13.51 3.79 12.43
CA GLY A 165 12.65 3.81 13.62
C GLY A 165 12.48 5.22 14.17
N PHE A 166 13.55 6.00 14.26
CA PHE A 166 13.49 7.38 14.74
C PHE A 166 12.62 8.26 13.83
N PHE A 167 12.80 8.17 12.50
CA PHE A 167 11.99 8.92 11.54
C PHE A 167 10.51 8.53 11.61
N ASN A 168 10.20 7.23 11.63
CA ASN A 168 8.83 6.74 11.69
C ASN A 168 8.14 7.08 13.03
N ILE A 169 8.85 7.02 14.16
CA ILE A 169 8.32 7.50 15.46
C ILE A 169 8.06 9.00 15.40
N PHE A 170 8.99 9.78 14.85
CA PHE A 170 8.84 11.23 14.73
C PHE A 170 7.59 11.60 13.91
N ILE A 171 7.40 10.97 12.75
CA ILE A 171 6.21 11.17 11.92
C ILE A 171 4.95 10.66 12.62
N PHE A 172 4.99 9.51 13.30
CA PHE A 172 3.88 9.00 14.11
C PHE A 172 3.44 10.03 15.16
N LEU A 173 4.37 10.58 15.95
CA LEU A 173 4.06 11.56 16.99
C LEU A 173 3.44 12.83 16.39
N ILE A 174 3.97 13.31 15.27
CA ILE A 174 3.44 14.50 14.59
C ILE A 174 2.02 14.25 14.08
N LEU A 175 1.77 13.15 13.38
CA LEU A 175 0.44 12.80 12.87
C LEU A 175 -0.55 12.52 14.02
N LEU A 176 -0.09 11.94 15.12
CA LEU A 176 -0.91 11.73 16.31
C LEU A 176 -1.34 13.07 16.92
N ILE A 177 -0.41 14.03 17.06
CA ILE A 177 -0.71 15.38 17.55
C ILE A 177 -1.69 16.10 16.64
N PHE A 178 -1.52 16.02 15.31
CA PHE A 178 -2.44 16.62 14.35
C PHE A 178 -3.82 15.97 14.38
N GLY A 179 -3.89 14.63 14.42
CA GLY A 179 -5.14 13.90 14.54
C GLY A 179 -5.91 14.26 15.81
N ILE A 180 -5.22 14.37 16.96
CA ILE A 180 -5.81 14.83 18.22
C ILE A 180 -6.27 16.29 18.12
N SER A 181 -5.52 17.14 17.41
CA SER A 181 -5.93 18.52 17.13
C SER A 181 -7.22 18.59 16.31
N PHE A 182 -7.39 17.73 15.31
CA PHE A 182 -8.62 17.66 14.52
C PHE A 182 -9.82 17.07 15.26
N LEU A 183 -9.59 16.24 16.28
CA LEU A 183 -10.65 15.82 17.22
C LEU A 183 -11.11 16.97 18.14
N GLY A 184 -10.39 18.09 18.17
CA GLY A 184 -10.77 19.28 18.94
C GLY A 184 -10.28 19.27 20.39
N ALA A 185 -9.27 18.46 20.74
CA ALA A 185 -8.66 18.51 22.06
C ALA A 185 -7.86 19.81 22.29
N PHE A 186 -7.25 20.33 21.21
CA PHE A 186 -6.60 21.63 21.17
C PHE A 186 -6.57 22.13 19.72
N GLU A 187 -6.92 23.39 19.48
CA GLU A 187 -6.61 24.03 18.21
C GLU A 187 -5.12 24.39 18.23
N ILE A 188 -4.32 23.90 17.27
CA ILE A 188 -2.95 24.39 17.06
C ILE A 188 -3.06 25.79 16.45
N THR A 189 -3.45 26.76 17.28
CA THR A 189 -3.27 28.18 16.95
C THR A 189 -1.81 28.49 17.19
N LEU A 190 -1.05 28.67 16.12
CA LEU A 190 0.30 29.22 16.21
C LEU A 190 0.26 30.44 17.13
N PRO A 191 1.15 30.54 18.14
CA PRO A 191 1.16 31.67 19.07
C PRO A 191 1.13 32.96 18.27
N SER A 192 0.26 33.90 18.63
CA SER A 192 0.10 35.17 17.91
C SER A 192 1.43 35.90 17.76
N SER A 193 2.37 35.71 18.69
CA SER A 193 3.74 36.24 18.62
C SER A 193 4.58 35.65 17.48
N PHE A 194 4.39 34.38 17.12
CA PHE A 194 5.08 33.72 16.01
C PHE A 194 4.43 34.08 14.67
N VAL A 195 3.10 34.09 14.62
CA VAL A 195 2.33 34.54 13.44
C VAL A 195 2.63 36.01 13.15
N ASN A 196 2.58 36.90 14.15
CA ASN A 196 2.87 38.32 13.98
C ASN A 196 4.34 38.57 13.62
N LYS A 197 5.29 37.74 14.08
CA LYS A 197 6.71 37.82 13.65
C LYS A 197 6.88 37.33 12.22
N LEU A 198 6.18 36.27 11.81
CA LEU A 198 6.18 35.79 10.44
C LEU A 198 5.49 36.79 9.51
N ASP A 199 4.37 37.37 9.91
CA ASP A 199 3.64 38.41 9.16
C ASP A 199 4.46 39.71 9.07
N ALA A 200 5.07 40.17 10.17
CA ALA A 200 5.95 41.35 10.16
C ALA A 200 7.21 41.15 9.30
N LYS A 201 7.73 39.92 9.20
CA LYS A 201 8.84 39.58 8.29
C LYS A 201 8.35 39.27 6.87
N SER A 202 7.07 38.94 6.70
CA SER A 202 6.39 38.70 5.41
C SER A 202 5.88 39.98 4.75
N ASP A 203 5.84 41.09 5.49
CA ASP A 203 5.59 42.45 4.99
C ASP A 203 6.71 42.95 4.06
N SER A 204 7.88 42.33 4.11
CA SER A 204 8.96 42.53 3.15
C SER A 204 8.80 41.58 1.95
N LYS A 205 7.94 41.97 0.99
CA LYS A 205 7.64 41.28 -0.28
C LYS A 205 7.05 39.87 -0.10
N GLY A 206 5.73 39.77 -0.29
CA GLY A 206 4.91 38.55 -0.13
C GLY A 206 5.34 37.29 -0.91
N LEU A 207 6.37 37.33 -1.75
CA LEU A 207 6.98 36.16 -2.40
C LEU A 207 7.57 35.16 -1.39
N THR A 208 8.29 35.66 -0.38
CA THR A 208 9.00 34.79 0.57
C THR A 208 8.03 33.99 1.43
N GLY A 209 6.90 34.58 1.83
CA GLY A 209 5.86 33.88 2.60
C GLY A 209 5.17 32.76 1.81
N ILE A 210 4.95 32.95 0.51
CA ILE A 210 4.37 31.93 -0.38
C ILE A 210 5.32 30.72 -0.51
N PHE A 211 6.62 30.99 -0.66
CA PHE A 211 7.64 29.94 -0.74
C PHE A 211 7.73 29.11 0.56
N PHE A 212 7.75 29.75 1.73
CA PHE A 212 7.79 29.03 3.02
C PHE A 212 6.53 28.19 3.28
N MET A 213 5.36 28.70 2.88
CA MET A 213 4.11 27.93 2.97
C MET A 213 4.14 26.71 2.03
N ALA A 214 4.65 26.87 0.81
CA ALA A 214 4.82 25.77 -0.13
C ALA A 214 5.82 24.72 0.40
N ALA A 215 6.94 25.18 0.98
CA ALA A 215 7.94 24.30 1.59
C ALA A 215 7.36 23.48 2.74
N THR A 216 6.58 24.13 3.62
CA THR A 216 5.94 23.45 4.76
C THR A 216 4.93 22.40 4.27
N LEU A 217 4.08 22.76 3.30
CA LEU A 217 3.14 21.82 2.69
C LEU A 217 3.88 20.61 2.09
N THR A 218 4.94 20.84 1.30
CA THR A 218 5.69 19.78 0.65
C THR A 218 6.37 18.84 1.64
N VAL A 219 6.98 19.36 2.71
CA VAL A 219 7.66 18.51 3.72
C VAL A 219 6.67 17.61 4.46
N VAL A 220 5.53 18.16 4.88
CA VAL A 220 4.48 17.39 5.57
C VAL A 220 3.84 16.38 4.60
N SER A 221 3.55 16.82 3.37
CA SER A 221 2.95 15.97 2.33
C SER A 221 3.88 14.83 1.94
N PHE A 222 5.18 15.08 1.76
CA PHE A 222 6.17 14.05 1.40
C PHE A 222 6.18 12.87 2.38
N SER A 223 5.97 13.15 3.66
CA SER A 223 5.93 12.13 4.72
C SER A 223 4.77 11.15 4.53
N CYS A 224 3.60 11.62 4.10
CA CYS A 224 2.43 10.75 3.85
C CYS A 224 2.41 10.18 2.42
N THR A 225 3.04 10.83 1.44
CA THR A 225 3.07 10.38 0.04
C THR A 225 4.25 9.49 -0.30
N GLY A 226 5.20 9.33 0.63
CA GLY A 226 6.40 8.52 0.48
C GLY A 226 6.15 7.12 -0.09
N PRO A 227 5.18 6.33 0.42
CA PRO A 227 4.86 5.01 -0.12
C PRO A 227 4.38 5.03 -1.57
N ILE A 228 3.55 6.01 -1.94
CA ILE A 228 3.04 6.16 -3.32
C ILE A 228 4.20 6.52 -4.24
N ILE A 229 5.00 7.51 -3.85
CA ILE A 229 6.20 7.94 -4.58
C ILE A 229 7.17 6.76 -4.74
N GLY A 230 7.42 6.01 -3.67
CA GLY A 230 8.26 4.81 -3.67
C GLY A 230 7.76 3.77 -4.66
N SER A 231 6.46 3.46 -4.68
CA SER A 231 5.90 2.48 -5.63
C SER A 231 6.08 2.89 -7.10
N VAL A 232 5.97 4.18 -7.40
CA VAL A 232 6.21 4.72 -8.75
C VAL A 232 7.69 4.64 -9.10
N LEU A 233 8.59 4.97 -8.16
CA LEU A 233 10.04 4.95 -8.41
C LEU A 233 10.64 3.54 -8.50
N VAL A 234 10.11 2.59 -7.72
CA VAL A 234 10.56 1.18 -7.67
C VAL A 234 10.26 0.44 -8.97
N SER A 235 9.23 0.86 -9.70
CA SER A 235 8.80 0.23 -10.94
C SER A 235 9.65 0.63 -12.16
N ILE A 236 10.69 1.45 -11.97
CA ILE A 236 11.36 2.11 -13.09
C ILE A 236 12.89 2.08 -12.96
N ASP A 237 13.53 1.88 -14.10
CA ASP A 237 14.96 1.67 -14.30
C ASP A 237 15.87 2.82 -13.80
N GLN A 238 17.14 2.50 -13.53
CA GLN A 238 18.16 3.28 -12.78
C GLN A 238 18.62 4.63 -13.40
N ASP A 239 17.90 5.23 -14.36
CA ASP A 239 18.29 6.51 -14.95
C ASP A 239 17.83 7.69 -14.08
N LEU A 240 18.73 8.66 -13.82
CA LEU A 240 18.45 9.84 -12.99
C LEU A 240 17.30 10.69 -13.55
N LEU A 241 17.10 10.68 -14.87
CA LEU A 241 16.05 11.42 -15.55
C LEU A 241 14.65 10.92 -15.18
N THR A 242 14.54 9.64 -14.83
CA THR A 242 13.27 8.97 -14.62
C THR A 242 12.58 9.35 -13.30
N PRO A 243 13.26 9.32 -12.13
CA PRO A 243 12.71 9.87 -10.88
C PRO A 243 12.32 11.33 -10.99
N VAL A 244 13.08 12.13 -11.76
CA VAL A 244 12.80 13.55 -11.96
C VAL A 244 11.48 13.75 -12.68
N ILE A 245 11.23 12.99 -13.75
CA ILE A 245 9.98 13.09 -14.50
C ILE A 245 8.80 12.58 -13.67
N ALA A 246 8.97 11.51 -12.90
CA ALA A 246 7.95 11.01 -11.98
C ALA A 246 7.59 12.06 -10.91
N MET A 247 8.60 12.67 -10.26
CA MET A 247 8.41 13.73 -9.27
C MET A 247 7.83 15.01 -9.87
N PHE A 248 8.19 15.33 -11.09
CA PHE A 248 7.60 16.44 -11.83
C PHE A 248 6.12 16.19 -12.10
N GLY A 249 5.74 15.02 -12.61
CA GLY A 249 4.34 14.65 -12.82
C GLY A 249 3.52 14.67 -11.53
N PHE A 250 4.06 14.08 -10.46
CA PHE A 250 3.44 14.04 -9.14
C PHE A 250 3.20 15.45 -8.56
N SER A 251 4.24 16.28 -8.56
CA SER A 251 4.16 17.64 -8.02
C SER A 251 3.33 18.58 -8.89
N LEU A 252 3.29 18.38 -10.20
CA LEU A 252 2.42 19.13 -11.11
C LEU A 252 0.94 18.89 -10.82
N ALA A 253 0.54 17.65 -10.54
CA ALA A 253 -0.84 17.33 -10.17
C ALA A 253 -1.25 18.03 -8.86
N LEU A 254 -0.44 17.92 -7.80
CA LEU A 254 -0.70 18.63 -6.54
C LEU A 254 -0.70 20.15 -6.73
N ALA A 255 0.28 20.69 -7.45
CA ALA A 255 0.37 22.12 -7.73
C ALA A 255 -0.86 22.63 -8.48
N LEU A 256 -1.36 21.89 -9.47
CA LEU A 256 -2.58 22.25 -10.19
C LEU A 256 -3.80 22.33 -9.26
N ILE A 257 -4.00 21.32 -8.40
CA ILE A 257 -5.13 21.29 -7.47
C ILE A 257 -5.05 22.46 -6.50
N PHE A 258 -3.91 22.65 -5.84
CA PHE A 258 -3.73 23.72 -4.86
C PHE A 258 -3.77 25.12 -5.49
N THR A 259 -3.20 25.29 -6.68
CA THR A 259 -3.28 26.55 -7.43
C THR A 259 -4.72 26.86 -7.85
N MET A 260 -5.49 25.84 -8.26
CA MET A 260 -6.90 26.00 -8.58
C MET A 260 -7.71 26.51 -7.37
N PHE A 261 -7.52 25.89 -6.19
CA PHE A 261 -8.16 26.34 -4.95
C PHE A 261 -7.71 27.75 -4.52
N ALA A 262 -6.47 28.13 -4.80
CA ALA A 262 -5.95 29.47 -4.51
C ALA A 262 -6.46 30.55 -5.49
N ILE A 263 -6.67 30.23 -6.78
CA ILE A 263 -7.20 31.15 -7.80
C ILE A 263 -8.70 31.38 -7.63
N PHE A 264 -9.44 30.35 -7.23
CA PHE A 264 -10.88 30.43 -6.99
C PHE A 264 -11.23 30.26 -5.50
N PRO A 265 -10.85 31.20 -4.61
CA PRO A 265 -11.27 31.14 -3.21
C PRO A 265 -12.81 31.14 -3.06
N SER A 266 -13.52 31.69 -4.06
CA SER A 266 -14.98 31.72 -4.09
C SER A 266 -15.64 30.35 -4.22
N TRP A 267 -14.94 29.33 -4.73
CA TRP A 267 -15.43 27.95 -4.71
C TRP A 267 -15.58 27.44 -3.28
N LEU A 268 -14.69 27.86 -2.37
CA LEU A 268 -14.76 27.54 -0.95
C LEU A 268 -15.70 28.45 -0.16
N THR A 269 -15.96 29.68 -0.62
CA THR A 269 -17.03 30.51 -0.04
C THR A 269 -18.44 30.06 -0.45
N SER A 270 -18.55 29.18 -1.45
CA SER A 270 -19.81 28.53 -1.81
C SER A 270 -20.08 27.24 -1.01
N LEU A 271 -19.07 26.72 -0.30
CA LEU A 271 -19.29 25.74 0.76
C LEU A 271 -20.00 26.43 1.94
N PRO A 272 -21.03 25.80 2.53
CA PRO A 272 -21.82 26.42 3.59
C PRO A 272 -20.90 26.91 4.70
N LYS A 273 -21.05 28.19 5.09
CA LYS A 273 -20.26 28.87 6.12
C LYS A 273 -20.05 27.93 7.31
N SER A 274 -18.82 27.46 7.51
CA SER A 274 -18.21 27.00 8.78
C SER A 274 -19.21 26.64 9.89
N GLY A 275 -20.17 25.78 9.59
CA GLY A 275 -21.16 25.27 10.53
C GLY A 275 -20.71 23.93 11.08
N GLY A 276 -21.57 23.25 11.84
CA GLY A 276 -21.30 21.92 12.40
C GLY A 276 -20.87 20.85 11.39
N TRP A 277 -21.11 21.06 10.08
CA TRP A 277 -20.59 20.16 9.03
C TRP A 277 -19.07 20.21 8.90
N LEU A 278 -18.45 21.40 8.92
CA LEU A 278 -16.99 21.51 8.82
C LEU A 278 -16.32 20.91 10.05
N ASN A 279 -16.93 21.06 11.23
CA ASN A 279 -16.43 20.43 12.45
C ASN A 279 -16.48 18.90 12.34
N SER A 280 -17.57 18.34 11.81
CA SER A 280 -17.64 16.89 11.58
C SER A 280 -16.68 16.36 10.53
N VAL A 281 -16.37 17.13 9.48
CA VAL A 281 -15.31 16.76 8.53
C VAL A 281 -13.95 16.70 9.24
N LYS A 282 -13.63 17.68 10.10
CA LYS A 282 -12.39 17.65 10.90
C LYS A 282 -12.31 16.40 11.77
N VAL A 283 -13.37 16.08 12.52
CA VAL A 283 -13.38 14.91 13.41
C VAL A 283 -13.22 13.60 12.61
N VAL A 284 -13.91 13.46 11.47
CA VAL A 284 -13.75 12.29 10.57
C VAL A 284 -12.30 12.17 10.10
N LEU A 285 -11.69 13.26 9.66
CA LEU A 285 -10.29 13.28 9.23
C LEU A 285 -9.33 12.98 10.38
N GLY A 286 -9.61 13.45 11.60
CA GLY A 286 -8.82 13.16 12.79
C GLY A 286 -8.80 11.67 13.14
N PHE A 287 -9.94 10.99 13.11
CA PHE A 287 -9.99 9.53 13.29
C PHE A 287 -9.19 8.78 12.22
N LEU A 288 -9.33 9.18 10.95
CA LEU A 288 -8.57 8.58 9.85
C LEU A 288 -7.06 8.83 10.02
N GLU A 289 -6.66 10.06 10.35
CA GLU A 289 -5.25 10.42 10.55
C GLU A 289 -4.62 9.63 11.70
N ILE A 290 -5.30 9.45 12.83
CA ILE A 290 -4.84 8.61 13.93
C ILE A 290 -4.68 7.15 13.45
N GLY A 291 -5.63 6.63 12.67
CA GLY A 291 -5.53 5.28 12.10
C GLY A 291 -4.30 5.11 11.20
N PHE A 292 -4.05 6.06 10.30
CA PHE A 292 -2.87 6.04 9.44
C PHE A 292 -1.55 6.30 10.18
N ALA A 293 -1.56 7.10 11.26
CA ALA A 293 -0.38 7.32 12.09
C ALA A 293 0.15 5.99 12.65
N LEU A 294 -0.74 5.09 13.07
CA LEU A 294 -0.38 3.76 13.57
C LEU A 294 0.42 2.92 12.56
N LYS A 295 0.28 3.18 11.25
CA LYS A 295 1.09 2.49 10.24
C LYS A 295 2.57 2.82 10.39
N PHE A 296 2.92 4.07 10.66
CA PHE A 296 4.32 4.46 10.88
C PHE A 296 4.88 3.81 12.15
N LEU A 297 4.07 3.74 13.22
CA LEU A 297 4.44 3.01 14.43
C LEU A 297 4.64 1.52 14.14
N SER A 298 3.73 0.88 13.39
CA SER A 298 3.82 -0.52 12.99
C SER A 298 5.08 -0.82 12.17
N THR A 299 5.44 0.04 11.22
CA THR A 299 6.67 -0.13 10.44
C THR A 299 7.91 -0.06 11.32
N ALA A 300 7.96 0.85 12.30
CA ALA A 300 9.06 0.92 13.25
C ALA A 300 9.12 -0.30 14.17
N ASP A 301 7.97 -0.76 14.67
CA ASP A 301 7.84 -1.93 15.54
C ASP A 301 8.35 -3.21 14.86
N LEU A 302 7.97 -3.43 13.59
CA LEU A 302 8.38 -4.58 12.79
C LEU A 302 9.86 -4.56 12.41
N SER A 303 10.41 -3.40 12.01
CA SER A 303 11.83 -3.33 11.63
C SER A 303 12.79 -3.49 12.81
N TYR A 304 12.36 -3.20 14.04
CA TYR A 304 13.16 -3.29 15.27
C TYR A 304 12.75 -4.46 16.19
N HIS A 305 11.78 -5.28 15.78
CA HIS A 305 11.30 -6.45 16.54
C HIS A 305 10.85 -6.12 17.97
N TRP A 306 10.15 -5.00 18.16
CA TRP A 306 9.67 -4.59 19.48
C TRP A 306 8.48 -5.40 19.98
N GLY A 307 7.60 -5.88 19.08
CA GLY A 307 6.44 -6.69 19.43
C GLY A 307 5.41 -5.93 20.28
N ILE A 308 5.29 -4.62 20.11
CA ILE A 308 4.31 -3.80 20.85
C ILE A 308 2.98 -3.75 20.07
N LEU A 309 3.05 -3.81 18.73
CA LEU A 309 1.91 -3.57 17.86
C LEU A 309 1.66 -4.76 16.93
N ASP A 310 1.43 -5.92 17.57
CA ASP A 310 1.00 -7.15 16.92
C ASP A 310 -0.29 -6.96 16.11
N ARG A 311 -0.58 -7.92 15.23
CA ARG A 311 -1.61 -7.78 14.19
C ARG A 311 -3.00 -7.56 14.80
N GLU A 312 -3.31 -8.26 15.89
CA GLU A 312 -4.55 -8.18 16.65
C GLU A 312 -4.67 -6.86 17.42
N ILE A 313 -3.58 -6.32 17.95
CA ILE A 313 -3.58 -5.03 18.64
C ILE A 313 -3.83 -3.94 17.60
N PHE A 314 -3.13 -4.00 16.46
CA PHE A 314 -3.32 -3.09 15.34
C PHE A 314 -4.77 -3.11 14.84
N ILE A 315 -5.31 -4.29 14.53
CA ILE A 315 -6.69 -4.46 14.06
C ILE A 315 -7.69 -4.03 15.15
N GLY A 316 -7.43 -4.36 16.41
CA GLY A 316 -8.26 -4.00 17.55
C GLY A 316 -8.40 -2.49 17.71
N ILE A 317 -7.29 -1.75 17.63
CA ILE A 317 -7.32 -0.28 17.66
C ILE A 317 -8.11 0.26 16.47
N TRP A 318 -7.93 -0.29 15.27
CA TRP A 318 -8.68 0.12 14.07
C TRP A 318 -10.18 -0.13 14.20
N ILE A 319 -10.61 -1.26 14.78
CA ILE A 319 -12.01 -1.56 15.07
C ILE A 319 -12.58 -0.54 16.06
N VAL A 320 -11.85 -0.23 17.14
CA VAL A 320 -12.26 0.77 18.13
C VAL A 320 -12.41 2.15 17.48
N LEU A 321 -11.45 2.59 16.67
CA LEU A 321 -11.52 3.86 15.95
C LEU A 321 -12.72 3.90 14.99
N ALA A 322 -12.97 2.84 14.24
CA ALA A 322 -14.11 2.75 13.32
C ALA A 322 -15.46 2.76 14.06
N ILE A 323 -15.57 2.11 15.23
CA ILE A 323 -16.76 2.15 16.07
C ILE A 323 -16.97 3.54 16.68
N LEU A 324 -15.92 4.17 17.20
CA LEU A 324 -15.97 5.53 17.74
C LEU A 324 -16.39 6.55 16.67
N LEU A 325 -15.84 6.43 15.46
CA LEU A 325 -16.23 7.25 14.31
C LEU A 325 -17.71 7.04 13.94
N GLY A 326 -18.19 5.80 13.93
CA GLY A 326 -19.60 5.49 13.68
C GLY A 326 -20.53 6.08 14.75
N MET A 327 -20.17 5.95 16.03
CA MET A 327 -20.93 6.52 17.16
C MET A 327 -20.94 8.05 17.13
N TYR A 328 -19.81 8.66 16.76
CA TYR A 328 -19.72 10.10 16.53
C TYR A 328 -20.66 10.56 15.42
N LEU A 329 -20.68 9.87 14.28
CA LEU A 329 -21.53 10.24 13.13
C LEU A 329 -23.03 10.08 13.40
N ILE A 330 -23.43 9.13 14.26
CA ILE A 330 -24.80 8.99 14.77
C ILE A 330 -25.15 10.12 15.78
N GLY A 331 -24.16 10.86 16.28
CA GLY A 331 -24.35 11.96 17.23
C GLY A 331 -24.44 11.50 18.69
N LYS A 332 -23.98 10.27 19.00
CA LYS A 332 -23.89 9.76 20.38
C LYS A 332 -22.70 10.36 21.13
N ILE A 333 -21.64 10.71 20.41
CA ILE A 333 -20.45 11.39 20.92
C ILE A 333 -20.45 12.82 20.36
N LYS A 334 -20.17 13.81 21.19
CA LYS A 334 -20.03 15.22 20.81
C LYS A 334 -18.70 15.75 21.33
N PHE A 335 -17.96 16.47 20.50
CA PHE A 335 -16.73 17.16 20.91
C PHE A 335 -17.01 18.65 21.17
N SER A 336 -16.10 19.34 21.87
CA SER A 336 -16.28 20.72 22.36
C SER A 336 -16.62 21.76 21.28
N HIS A 337 -16.29 21.47 20.02
CA HIS A 337 -16.54 22.37 18.87
C HIS A 337 -17.75 21.96 18.02
N ASP A 338 -18.50 20.92 18.42
CA ASP A 338 -19.70 20.48 17.71
C ASP A 338 -20.93 21.31 18.08
N SER A 339 -21.73 21.62 17.06
CA SER A 339 -23.06 22.21 17.23
C SER A 339 -24.10 21.14 17.55
N ASP A 340 -25.10 21.46 18.35
CA ASP A 340 -26.24 20.57 18.59
C ASP A 340 -27.01 20.25 17.30
N LEU A 341 -27.33 18.97 17.12
CA LEU A 341 -28.07 18.47 15.96
C LEU A 341 -29.41 17.89 16.43
N PRO A 342 -30.55 18.47 16.01
CA PRO A 342 -31.86 17.92 16.33
C PRO A 342 -32.19 16.64 15.53
N TYR A 343 -31.53 16.43 14.38
CA TYR A 343 -31.66 15.23 13.55
C TYR A 343 -30.33 14.85 12.90
N VAL A 344 -30.12 13.56 12.68
CA VAL A 344 -28.94 13.05 11.98
C VAL A 344 -29.20 13.09 10.47
N SER A 345 -28.30 13.71 9.72
CA SER A 345 -28.45 13.80 8.26
C SER A 345 -28.17 12.46 7.57
N ILE A 346 -28.82 12.20 6.43
CA ILE A 346 -28.63 10.97 5.64
C ILE A 346 -27.14 10.70 5.34
N PRO A 347 -26.32 11.69 4.90
CA PRO A 347 -24.90 11.45 4.65
C PRO A 347 -24.11 10.99 5.89
N ARG A 348 -24.46 11.48 7.09
CA ARG A 348 -23.82 11.04 8.33
C ARG A 348 -24.20 9.61 8.68
N ILE A 349 -25.47 9.24 8.51
CA ILE A 349 -25.93 7.85 8.72
C ILE A 349 -25.26 6.91 7.72
N THR A 350 -25.17 7.27 6.44
CA THR A 350 -24.48 6.46 5.43
C THR A 350 -23.01 6.28 5.78
N LEU A 351 -22.31 7.35 6.17
CA LEU A 351 -20.91 7.27 6.57
C LEU A 351 -20.70 6.47 7.87
N ALA A 352 -21.63 6.59 8.83
CA ALA A 352 -21.61 5.76 10.03
C ALA A 352 -21.79 4.28 9.68
N GLY A 353 -22.72 3.97 8.78
CA GLY A 353 -22.95 2.61 8.27
C GLY A 353 -21.71 2.03 7.60
N ILE A 354 -21.00 2.82 6.79
CA ILE A 354 -19.70 2.42 6.20
C ILE A 354 -18.67 2.15 7.29
N SER A 355 -18.59 3.02 8.31
CA SER A 355 -17.65 2.86 9.44
C SER A 355 -17.91 1.56 10.22
N PHE A 356 -19.17 1.24 10.52
CA PHE A 356 -19.53 -0.02 11.18
C PHE A 356 -19.34 -1.24 10.28
N ALA A 357 -19.67 -1.14 8.99
CA ALA A 357 -19.41 -2.22 8.03
C ALA A 357 -17.91 -2.50 7.92
N PHE A 358 -17.07 -1.47 7.97
CA PHE A 358 -15.63 -1.61 8.00
C PHE A 358 -15.13 -2.25 9.31
N ALA A 359 -15.66 -1.86 10.46
CA ALA A 359 -15.37 -2.52 11.73
C ALA A 359 -15.76 -4.02 11.72
N LEU A 360 -16.92 -4.35 11.15
CA LEU A 360 -17.37 -5.74 10.97
C LEU A 360 -16.49 -6.52 9.98
N TYR A 361 -16.01 -5.87 8.92
CA TYR A 361 -15.06 -6.48 7.98
C TYR A 361 -13.71 -6.80 8.66
N LEU A 362 -13.24 -5.94 9.56
CA LEU A 362 -12.00 -6.15 10.30
C LEU A 362 -12.11 -7.23 11.38
N PHE A 363 -13.32 -7.46 11.92
CA PHE A 363 -13.54 -8.34 13.06
C PHE A 363 -13.03 -9.78 12.86
N PRO A 364 -13.24 -10.47 11.72
CA PRO A 364 -12.63 -11.77 11.45
C PRO A 364 -11.09 -11.75 11.45
N GLY A 365 -10.47 -10.60 11.19
CA GLY A 365 -9.01 -10.45 11.21
C GLY A 365 -8.39 -10.67 12.59
N LEU A 366 -9.13 -10.36 13.67
CA LEU A 366 -8.70 -10.66 15.04
C LEU A 366 -8.50 -12.17 15.29
N PHE A 367 -9.08 -13.01 14.43
CA PHE A 367 -9.07 -14.46 14.56
C PHE A 367 -8.26 -15.16 13.46
N GLY A 368 -7.41 -14.42 12.74
CA GLY A 368 -6.49 -14.97 11.74
C GLY A 368 -6.97 -14.86 10.29
N ALA A 369 -8.07 -14.14 10.01
CA ALA A 369 -8.47 -13.93 8.62
C ALA A 369 -7.42 -13.08 7.86
N PRO A 370 -7.09 -13.40 6.60
CA PRO A 370 -6.01 -12.74 5.86
C PRO A 370 -6.34 -11.30 5.42
N LEU A 371 -7.61 -10.88 5.44
CA LEU A 371 -8.06 -9.51 5.09
C LEU A 371 -7.39 -8.93 3.82
N LYS A 372 -7.48 -9.66 2.70
CA LYS A 372 -6.76 -9.38 1.44
C LYS A 372 -6.93 -7.97 0.86
N ALA A 373 -7.97 -7.21 1.24
CA ALA A 373 -8.20 -5.87 0.71
C ALA A 373 -7.31 -4.80 1.35
N ILE A 374 -6.77 -5.08 2.53
CA ILE A 374 -5.98 -4.13 3.33
C ILE A 374 -4.65 -4.75 3.81
N SER A 375 -4.24 -5.85 3.19
CA SER A 375 -3.00 -6.58 3.53
C SER A 375 -1.76 -5.70 3.49
N GLY A 376 -1.66 -4.77 2.55
CA GLY A 376 -0.56 -3.80 2.52
C GLY A 376 -0.47 -2.88 3.75
N LEU A 377 -1.58 -2.65 4.45
CA LEU A 377 -1.64 -1.79 5.62
C LEU A 377 -1.36 -2.56 6.91
N LEU A 378 -1.87 -3.79 7.04
CA LEU A 378 -1.80 -4.58 8.27
C LEU A 378 -0.39 -5.16 8.52
N PRO A 379 -0.03 -5.38 9.80
CA PRO A 379 1.08 -6.27 10.15
C PRO A 379 0.87 -7.70 9.56
N PRO A 380 1.96 -8.45 9.31
CA PRO A 380 1.87 -9.78 8.73
C PRO A 380 1.19 -10.77 9.68
N LEU A 381 0.61 -11.84 9.12
CA LEU A 381 -0.05 -12.91 9.89
C LEU A 381 0.87 -13.61 10.90
N SER A 382 2.18 -13.52 10.73
CA SER A 382 3.17 -14.12 11.63
C SER A 382 3.24 -13.45 13.00
N THR A 383 2.85 -12.17 13.11
CA THR A 383 2.83 -11.43 14.39
C THR A 383 1.45 -11.54 15.05
N GLN A 384 0.71 -12.63 14.82
CA GLN A 384 -0.61 -12.84 15.38
C GLN A 384 -0.58 -14.00 16.37
N ASP A 385 -0.91 -13.74 17.63
CA ASP A 385 -0.92 -14.76 18.68
C ASP A 385 -2.21 -15.61 18.64
N PHE A 386 -3.32 -15.00 18.18
CA PHE A 386 -4.65 -15.62 18.20
C PHE A 386 -5.17 -15.96 16.79
N VAL A 387 -5.14 -17.25 16.42
CA VAL A 387 -5.71 -17.77 15.16
C VAL A 387 -6.73 -18.88 15.46
N ILE A 388 -8.01 -18.69 15.12
CA ILE A 388 -9.05 -19.72 15.32
C ILE A 388 -8.83 -20.86 14.32
N GLY A 389 -8.70 -22.09 14.84
CA GLY A 389 -8.48 -23.31 14.04
C GLY A 389 -7.02 -23.80 14.04
N GLN A 390 -6.07 -22.96 14.44
CA GLN A 390 -4.78 -23.38 14.99
C GLN A 390 -4.95 -23.43 16.50
N GLY A 391 -5.33 -24.60 17.03
CA GLY A 391 -5.51 -24.78 18.47
C GLY A 391 -4.25 -24.31 19.21
N SER A 392 -4.45 -23.45 20.21
CA SER A 392 -3.47 -22.91 21.17
C SER A 392 -2.09 -23.59 21.11
N SER A 393 -1.30 -23.19 20.13
CA SER A 393 0.12 -23.44 20.08
C SER A 393 0.79 -22.09 19.98
N VAL A 394 0.84 -21.40 21.13
CA VAL A 394 2.10 -20.77 21.54
C VAL A 394 3.10 -21.91 21.65
N GLY A 395 3.61 -22.28 20.48
CA GLY A 395 4.47 -23.40 20.25
C GLY A 395 5.26 -22.93 19.06
N THR A 396 6.49 -22.51 19.35
CA THR A 396 7.64 -22.63 18.47
C THR A 396 7.29 -23.49 17.27
N ILE A 397 7.38 -22.92 16.07
CA ILE A 397 7.26 -23.68 14.82
C ILE A 397 8.36 -24.76 14.86
N THR A 398 8.06 -25.89 15.48
CA THR A 398 8.80 -27.14 15.40
C THR A 398 8.03 -28.04 14.47
N SER A 399 7.87 -27.59 13.23
CA SER A 399 8.08 -28.49 12.09
C SER A 399 9.54 -28.37 11.62
N VAL A 400 10.45 -28.25 12.59
CA VAL A 400 11.86 -28.55 12.37
C VAL A 400 11.92 -30.06 12.48
N ASP A 401 12.07 -30.73 11.34
CA ASP A 401 12.68 -32.05 11.29
C ASP A 401 13.83 -32.06 12.33
N PRO A 402 13.78 -32.89 13.38
CA PRO A 402 14.75 -32.85 14.48
C PRO A 402 16.20 -33.12 14.02
N ASN A 403 16.40 -33.50 12.75
CA ASN A 403 17.71 -33.65 12.10
C ASN A 403 18.13 -32.48 11.20
N ARG A 404 17.33 -31.42 11.03
CA ARG A 404 17.76 -30.22 10.30
C ARG A 404 18.47 -29.24 11.23
N ALA A 405 19.65 -28.82 10.83
CA ALA A 405 20.38 -27.73 11.47
C ALA A 405 19.48 -26.49 11.58
N LYS A 406 19.59 -25.77 12.70
CA LYS A 406 18.88 -24.51 12.94
C LYS A 406 19.27 -23.50 11.85
N ARG A 407 18.28 -23.06 11.05
CA ARG A 407 18.49 -22.11 9.95
C ARG A 407 18.80 -20.71 10.46
N LYS A 408 19.68 -19.98 9.79
CA LYS A 408 20.05 -18.61 10.19
C LYS A 408 18.81 -17.70 10.16
N TYR A 409 18.63 -16.88 11.21
CA TYR A 409 17.52 -15.92 11.39
C TYR A 409 16.10 -16.49 11.48
N SER A 410 15.92 -17.80 11.48
CA SER A 410 14.60 -18.44 11.56
C SER A 410 13.85 -18.24 12.89
N ASP A 411 14.53 -17.71 13.92
CA ASP A 411 13.92 -17.42 15.22
C ASP A 411 12.97 -16.22 15.19
N PHE A 412 13.22 -15.24 14.30
CA PHE A 412 12.49 -13.97 14.28
C PHE A 412 12.02 -13.55 12.87
N LEU A 413 12.54 -14.17 11.81
CA LEU A 413 12.03 -13.99 10.46
C LEU A 413 11.10 -15.14 10.09
N HIS A 414 10.04 -14.80 9.37
CA HIS A 414 9.02 -15.74 8.94
C HIS A 414 8.68 -15.53 7.47
N ILE A 415 8.38 -16.62 6.76
CA ILE A 415 7.86 -16.61 5.39
C ILE A 415 6.35 -16.87 5.49
N PRO A 416 5.49 -16.08 4.81
CA PRO A 416 4.05 -16.27 4.87
C PRO A 416 3.60 -17.62 4.29
N HIS A 417 2.35 -18.00 4.58
CA HIS A 417 1.67 -19.19 4.03
C HIS A 417 2.31 -20.55 4.40
N ASN A 418 3.09 -20.60 5.48
CA ASN A 418 3.82 -21.79 5.94
C ASN A 418 4.68 -22.39 4.82
N ILE A 419 5.41 -21.54 4.09
CA ILE A 419 6.43 -21.97 3.14
C ILE A 419 7.70 -22.28 3.92
N ASP A 420 8.22 -23.50 3.79
CA ASP A 420 9.46 -23.94 4.43
C ASP A 420 10.67 -23.41 3.63
N GLY A 421 11.22 -22.27 4.05
CA GLY A 421 12.31 -21.61 3.34
C GLY A 421 13.42 -21.05 4.24
N PHE A 422 14.34 -20.31 3.63
CA PHE A 422 15.56 -19.80 4.25
C PHE A 422 15.56 -18.27 4.33
N PHE A 423 16.41 -17.73 5.21
CA PHE A 423 16.60 -16.29 5.38
C PHE A 423 18.04 -15.83 5.15
N ASP A 424 18.93 -16.74 4.76
CA ASP A 424 20.30 -16.44 4.35
C ASP A 424 20.56 -17.08 2.98
N TYR A 425 21.18 -16.31 2.09
CA TYR A 425 21.43 -16.69 0.70
C TYR A 425 22.39 -17.87 0.58
N GLU A 426 23.47 -17.90 1.38
CA GLU A 426 24.51 -18.92 1.25
C GLU A 426 24.01 -20.28 1.76
N GLU A 427 23.29 -20.26 2.89
CA GLU A 427 22.66 -21.46 3.44
C GLU A 427 21.66 -22.07 2.45
N ALA A 428 20.85 -21.22 1.82
CA ALA A 428 19.84 -21.67 0.88
C ALA A 428 20.44 -22.21 -0.43
N LEU A 429 21.52 -21.60 -0.93
CA LEU A 429 22.24 -22.08 -2.12
C LEU A 429 22.93 -23.43 -1.85
N ALA A 430 23.50 -23.60 -0.64
CA ALA A 430 24.07 -24.88 -0.25
C ALA A 430 22.98 -25.96 -0.17
N TYR A 431 21.82 -25.65 0.40
CA TYR A 431 20.69 -26.58 0.47
C TYR A 431 20.13 -26.91 -0.91
N SER A 432 19.97 -25.92 -1.80
CA SER A 432 19.42 -26.11 -3.14
C SER A 432 20.25 -27.11 -3.96
N LYS A 433 21.58 -27.09 -3.82
CA LYS A 433 22.50 -28.09 -4.39
C LYS A 433 22.23 -29.50 -3.87
N THR A 434 21.93 -29.67 -2.59
CA THR A 434 21.69 -31.01 -2.00
C THR A 434 20.37 -31.61 -2.44
N VAL A 435 19.32 -30.79 -2.59
CA VAL A 435 17.98 -31.26 -3.00
C VAL A 435 17.75 -31.18 -4.51
N ASN A 436 18.73 -30.64 -5.26
CA ASN A 436 18.68 -30.39 -6.69
C ASN A 436 17.41 -29.65 -7.14
N LYS A 437 17.11 -28.53 -6.48
CA LYS A 437 15.98 -27.66 -6.82
C LYS A 437 16.46 -26.24 -7.11
N PRO A 438 15.76 -25.49 -7.98
CA PRO A 438 16.10 -24.09 -8.22
C PRO A 438 15.77 -23.23 -7.00
N LEU A 439 16.47 -22.11 -6.89
CA LEU A 439 16.34 -21.15 -5.81
C LEU A 439 15.40 -20.02 -6.23
N PHE A 440 14.44 -19.68 -5.36
CA PHE A 440 13.57 -18.52 -5.51
C PHE A 440 14.00 -17.47 -4.47
N LEU A 441 14.63 -16.40 -4.92
CA LEU A 441 15.02 -15.28 -4.07
C LEU A 441 13.91 -14.24 -4.05
N ASP A 442 13.48 -13.89 -2.85
CA ASP A 442 12.52 -12.83 -2.56
C ASP A 442 13.22 -11.71 -1.78
N PHE A 443 13.58 -10.63 -2.47
CA PHE A 443 14.03 -9.41 -1.79
C PHE A 443 12.81 -8.64 -1.27
N THR A 444 12.61 -8.74 0.03
CA THR A 444 11.42 -8.23 0.72
C THR A 444 11.81 -7.22 1.81
N GLY A 445 10.81 -6.75 2.56
CA GLY A 445 11.01 -5.91 3.73
C GLY A 445 9.78 -5.88 4.63
N HIS A 446 10.02 -5.59 5.91
CA HIS A 446 9.01 -5.40 6.95
C HIS A 446 8.05 -4.24 6.60
N GLY A 447 8.60 -3.12 6.14
CA GLY A 447 7.83 -1.93 5.74
C GLY A 447 7.28 -1.98 4.31
N CYS A 448 7.51 -3.07 3.56
CA CYS A 448 7.19 -3.15 2.15
C CYS A 448 5.71 -3.48 1.89
N VAL A 449 4.90 -2.44 1.68
CA VAL A 449 3.46 -2.54 1.38
C VAL A 449 3.18 -3.43 0.16
N ASN A 450 3.94 -3.24 -0.93
CA ASN A 450 3.77 -4.01 -2.15
C ASN A 450 4.15 -5.50 -1.98
N CYS A 451 5.13 -5.80 -1.13
CA CYS A 451 5.52 -7.17 -0.81
C CYS A 451 4.35 -7.88 -0.10
N ARG A 452 3.77 -7.26 0.93
CA ARG A 452 2.61 -7.80 1.64
C ARG A 452 1.40 -8.00 0.71
N GLU A 453 1.20 -7.09 -0.24
CA GLU A 453 0.11 -7.20 -1.21
C GLU A 453 0.32 -8.36 -2.20
N MET A 454 1.55 -8.55 -2.68
CA MET A 454 1.91 -9.71 -3.51
C MET A 454 1.71 -11.03 -2.76
N GLU A 455 2.12 -11.10 -1.50
CA GLU A 455 1.92 -12.28 -0.66
C GLU A 455 0.43 -12.58 -0.46
N ALA A 456 -0.39 -11.56 -0.20
CA ALA A 456 -1.81 -11.74 0.05
C ALA A 456 -2.61 -12.06 -1.22
N ARG A 457 -2.25 -11.50 -2.37
CA ARG A 457 -3.00 -11.68 -3.63
C ARG A 457 -2.47 -12.79 -4.53
N VAL A 458 -1.15 -12.88 -4.69
CA VAL A 458 -0.50 -13.75 -5.67
C VAL A 458 -0.02 -15.03 -5.00
N TRP A 459 0.73 -14.96 -3.90
CA TRP A 459 1.25 -16.16 -3.23
C TRP A 459 0.16 -16.99 -2.54
N SER A 460 -0.99 -16.38 -2.23
CA SER A 460 -2.14 -17.11 -1.71
C SER A 460 -2.92 -17.90 -2.77
N ASP A 461 -2.60 -17.74 -4.07
CA ASP A 461 -3.17 -18.58 -5.13
C ASP A 461 -2.63 -20.02 -4.97
N PRO A 462 -3.49 -21.05 -4.93
CA PRO A 462 -3.06 -22.42 -4.69
C PRO A 462 -2.03 -22.93 -5.71
N ARG A 463 -2.08 -22.46 -6.96
CA ARG A 463 -1.15 -22.89 -8.02
C ARG A 463 0.25 -22.32 -7.79
N VAL A 464 0.32 -21.04 -7.41
CA VAL A 464 1.58 -20.36 -7.06
C VAL A 464 2.14 -20.97 -5.78
N LEU A 465 1.31 -21.12 -4.75
CA LEU A 465 1.73 -21.66 -3.46
C LEU A 465 2.30 -23.07 -3.59
N LYS A 466 1.68 -23.92 -4.41
CA LYS A 466 2.16 -25.26 -4.67
C LYS A 466 3.58 -25.25 -5.24
N LYS A 467 3.83 -24.42 -6.26
CA LYS A 467 5.16 -24.29 -6.89
C LYS A 467 6.21 -23.78 -5.91
N LEU A 468 5.87 -22.77 -5.10
CA LEU A 468 6.78 -22.23 -4.10
C LEU A 468 7.11 -23.23 -2.99
N LYS A 469 6.19 -24.15 -2.63
CA LYS A 469 6.42 -25.17 -1.59
C LYS A 469 7.12 -26.41 -2.12
N GLU A 470 6.78 -26.85 -3.32
CA GLU A 470 7.19 -28.16 -3.85
C GLU A 470 8.36 -28.06 -4.81
N ASP A 471 8.38 -27.04 -5.68
CA ASP A 471 9.31 -26.99 -6.83
C ASP A 471 10.53 -26.11 -6.57
N TYR A 472 10.41 -25.10 -5.70
CA TYR A 472 11.49 -24.15 -5.39
C TYR A 472 12.01 -24.26 -3.96
N VAL A 473 13.27 -23.89 -3.76
CA VAL A 473 13.80 -23.51 -2.44
C VAL A 473 13.59 -22.01 -2.28
N VAL A 474 12.67 -21.61 -1.39
CA VAL A 474 12.32 -20.20 -1.18
C VAL A 474 13.29 -19.56 -0.19
N VAL A 475 13.76 -18.35 -0.52
CA VAL A 475 14.63 -17.54 0.32
C VAL A 475 14.06 -16.13 0.41
N SER A 476 13.63 -15.72 1.60
CA SER A 476 13.16 -14.34 1.82
C SER A 476 14.25 -13.51 2.49
N LEU A 477 14.77 -12.54 1.75
CA LEU A 477 15.85 -11.66 2.14
C LEU A 477 15.28 -10.29 2.54
N TYR A 478 15.15 -10.07 3.85
CA TYR A 478 14.62 -8.82 4.41
C TYR A 478 15.66 -7.71 4.33
N THR A 479 15.44 -6.73 3.46
CA THR A 479 16.40 -5.65 3.15
C THR A 479 16.36 -4.47 4.13
N ASP A 480 15.33 -4.38 4.97
CA ASP A 480 15.12 -3.31 5.94
C ASP A 480 15.33 -3.73 7.40
N ASP A 481 15.67 -5.01 7.63
CA ASP A 481 15.92 -5.58 8.96
C ASP A 481 17.13 -4.93 9.66
N LYS A 482 16.95 -4.61 10.95
CA LYS A 482 17.94 -3.86 11.75
C LYS A 482 18.84 -4.74 12.62
N THR A 483 18.73 -6.06 12.55
CA THR A 483 19.58 -6.98 13.33
C THR A 483 21.05 -6.76 12.99
N GLU A 484 21.90 -6.54 14.00
CA GLU A 484 23.32 -6.28 13.82
C GLU A 484 24.07 -7.53 13.31
N LEU A 485 24.97 -7.33 12.36
CA LEU A 485 25.87 -8.37 11.88
C LEU A 485 27.07 -8.52 12.83
N PRO A 486 27.62 -9.74 13.00
CA PRO A 486 28.89 -9.95 13.69
C PRO A 486 29.98 -9.05 13.12
N ALA A 487 30.87 -8.53 13.97
CA ALA A 487 31.91 -7.58 13.56
C ALA A 487 32.78 -8.06 12.38
N GLU A 488 32.95 -9.37 12.24
CA GLU A 488 33.69 -10.05 11.16
C GLU A 488 32.97 -10.03 9.81
N GLU A 489 31.62 -10.00 9.81
CA GLU A 489 30.79 -9.89 8.60
C GLU A 489 30.52 -8.42 8.21
N GLN A 490 30.99 -7.44 8.98
CA GLN A 490 30.78 -6.02 8.68
C GLN A 490 31.82 -5.47 7.70
N PHE A 491 31.35 -4.86 6.61
CA PHE A 491 32.23 -4.26 5.60
C PHE A 491 31.68 -2.93 5.09
N LYS A 492 32.51 -2.17 4.37
CA LYS A 492 32.09 -0.92 3.73
C LYS A 492 31.66 -1.23 2.30
N SER A 493 30.41 -0.91 1.95
CA SER A 493 29.90 -1.13 0.60
C SER A 493 30.10 0.11 -0.27
N GLU A 494 30.72 -0.05 -1.44
CA GLU A 494 30.82 1.02 -2.44
C GLU A 494 29.47 1.31 -3.08
N VAL A 495 28.64 0.27 -3.27
CA VAL A 495 27.30 0.37 -3.88
C VAL A 495 26.35 1.18 -3.01
N LEU A 496 26.32 0.91 -1.70
CA LEU A 496 25.44 1.60 -0.76
C LEU A 496 26.05 2.87 -0.17
N LYS A 497 27.34 3.14 -0.44
CA LYS A 497 28.12 4.26 0.13
C LYS A 497 28.07 4.34 1.67
N THR A 498 27.79 3.22 2.34
CA THR A 498 27.63 3.13 3.79
C THR A 498 28.29 1.86 4.34
N LYS A 499 28.47 1.81 5.66
CA LYS A 499 28.94 0.60 6.34
C LYS A 499 27.78 -0.40 6.45
N VAL A 500 27.98 -1.60 5.93
CA VAL A 500 27.06 -2.73 6.08
C VAL A 500 27.28 -3.30 7.47
N ASN A 501 26.36 -2.99 8.38
CA ASN A 501 26.40 -3.41 9.79
C ASN A 501 25.15 -4.17 10.25
N SER A 502 24.15 -4.33 9.39
CA SER A 502 22.90 -5.02 9.70
C SER A 502 22.53 -6.02 8.60
N VAL A 503 21.73 -7.02 8.96
CA VAL A 503 21.22 -8.06 8.04
C VAL A 503 20.55 -7.44 6.82
N GLY A 504 19.71 -6.42 7.03
CA GLY A 504 19.07 -5.69 5.94
C GLY A 504 20.06 -5.06 4.96
N LEU A 505 21.11 -4.42 5.47
CA LEU A 505 22.15 -3.83 4.62
C LEU A 505 22.97 -4.88 3.87
N LYS A 506 23.18 -6.07 4.43
CA LYS A 506 23.86 -7.19 3.74
C LYS A 506 23.07 -7.61 2.52
N PHE A 507 21.76 -7.82 2.67
CA PHE A 507 20.92 -8.22 1.54
C PHE A 507 20.64 -7.07 0.57
N GLN A 508 20.52 -5.84 1.05
CA GLN A 508 20.44 -4.66 0.20
C GLN A 508 21.71 -4.49 -0.65
N HIS A 509 22.89 -4.79 -0.09
CA HIS A 509 24.16 -4.78 -0.82
C HIS A 509 24.19 -5.87 -1.88
N LEU A 510 23.82 -7.11 -1.52
CA LEU A 510 23.72 -8.22 -2.47
C LEU A 510 22.80 -7.85 -3.65
N GLN A 511 21.65 -7.26 -3.36
CA GLN A 511 20.69 -6.82 -4.37
C GLN A 511 21.28 -5.77 -5.32
N GLY A 512 21.86 -4.71 -4.76
CA GLY A 512 22.42 -3.60 -5.53
C GLY A 512 23.70 -3.96 -6.29
N GLU A 513 24.55 -4.81 -5.72
CA GLU A 513 25.79 -5.24 -6.37
C GLU A 513 25.50 -6.17 -7.54
N ARG A 514 24.65 -7.18 -7.32
CA ARG A 514 24.42 -8.25 -8.27
C ARG A 514 23.38 -7.89 -9.33
N PHE A 515 22.23 -7.38 -8.90
CA PHE A 515 21.08 -7.14 -9.77
C PHE A 515 20.90 -5.67 -10.14
N LYS A 516 21.81 -4.79 -9.68
CA LYS A 516 21.81 -3.35 -9.98
C LYS A 516 20.48 -2.66 -9.66
N THR A 517 19.74 -3.18 -8.69
CA THR A 517 18.46 -2.63 -8.24
C THR A 517 18.34 -2.69 -6.73
N LEU A 518 17.50 -1.82 -6.18
CA LEU A 518 17.18 -1.72 -4.77
C LEU A 518 15.66 -1.66 -4.56
N ALA A 519 14.90 -2.09 -5.56
CA ALA A 519 13.45 -2.16 -5.58
C ALA A 519 12.94 -3.33 -4.73
N GLN A 520 11.83 -3.15 -4.02
CA GLN A 520 11.12 -4.25 -3.35
C GLN A 520 9.61 -4.19 -3.64
N PRO A 521 8.93 -5.33 -3.85
CA PRO A 521 9.46 -6.68 -3.94
C PRO A 521 10.29 -6.89 -5.21
N TYR A 522 11.28 -7.79 -5.16
CA TYR A 522 12.05 -8.21 -6.32
C TYR A 522 12.37 -9.70 -6.24
N TYR A 523 11.89 -10.45 -7.23
CA TYR A 523 11.95 -11.90 -7.27
C TYR A 523 12.93 -12.37 -8.33
N VAL A 524 13.88 -13.24 -7.94
CA VAL A 524 14.91 -13.77 -8.84
C VAL A 524 14.92 -15.29 -8.77
N LEU A 525 14.92 -15.95 -9.93
CA LEU A 525 15.05 -17.40 -10.05
C LEU A 525 16.51 -17.75 -10.38
N LEU A 526 17.16 -18.53 -9.53
CA LEU A 526 18.54 -18.97 -9.74
C LEU A 526 18.64 -20.49 -9.84
N ASP A 527 19.63 -20.96 -10.60
CA ASP A 527 20.05 -22.35 -10.58
C ASP A 527 20.86 -22.69 -9.32
N THR A 528 21.26 -23.94 -9.19
CA THR A 528 22.04 -24.44 -8.04
C THR A 528 23.43 -23.82 -7.95
N ASP A 529 23.98 -23.27 -9.03
CA ASP A 529 25.26 -22.56 -9.04
C ASP A 529 25.09 -21.05 -8.83
N GLY A 530 23.84 -20.61 -8.70
CA GLY A 530 23.46 -19.23 -8.49
C GLY A 530 23.32 -18.44 -9.79
N ASN A 531 23.40 -19.02 -10.98
CA ASN A 531 23.15 -18.25 -12.20
C ASN A 531 21.66 -18.00 -12.40
N GLU A 532 21.32 -16.84 -12.97
CA GLU A 532 19.94 -16.50 -13.28
C GLU A 532 19.34 -17.49 -14.30
N LEU A 533 18.12 -17.95 -14.00
CA LEU A 533 17.35 -18.83 -14.87
C LEU A 533 16.49 -18.03 -15.85
N VAL A 534 15.90 -16.92 -15.39
CA VAL A 534 14.99 -16.09 -16.19
C VAL A 534 15.39 -14.63 -16.03
N SER A 535 15.58 -13.94 -17.17
CA SER A 535 15.95 -12.53 -17.21
C SER A 535 15.02 -11.75 -18.15
N PRO A 536 14.53 -10.55 -17.77
CA PRO A 536 14.81 -9.87 -16.50
C PRO A 536 14.01 -10.49 -15.33
N PRO A 537 14.53 -10.42 -14.09
CA PRO A 537 13.75 -10.78 -12.91
C PRO A 537 12.55 -9.84 -12.71
N ILE A 538 11.53 -10.31 -11.99
CA ILE A 538 10.25 -9.59 -11.86
C ILE A 538 10.12 -8.87 -10.51
N GLY A 539 9.47 -7.71 -10.51
CA GLY A 539 9.13 -6.96 -9.30
C GLY A 539 7.66 -7.12 -8.91
N VAL A 540 6.93 -6.00 -8.85
CA VAL A 540 5.47 -6.01 -8.62
C VAL A 540 4.74 -6.54 -9.86
N GLU A 541 4.08 -7.70 -9.73
CA GLU A 541 3.25 -8.28 -10.78
C GLU A 541 2.00 -8.92 -10.17
N PHE A 542 0.89 -8.19 -10.18
CA PHE A 542 -0.37 -8.67 -9.59
C PHE A 542 -1.13 -9.65 -10.50
N ASN A 543 -0.70 -9.84 -11.76
CA ASN A 543 -1.31 -10.81 -12.65
C ASN A 543 -0.75 -12.22 -12.36
N ILE A 544 -1.62 -13.07 -11.79
CA ILE A 544 -1.28 -14.45 -11.39
C ILE A 544 -0.78 -15.28 -12.58
N GLU A 545 -1.36 -15.14 -13.77
CA GLU A 545 -0.97 -15.93 -14.95
C GLU A 545 0.43 -15.55 -15.44
N LYS A 546 0.78 -14.26 -15.42
CA LYS A 546 2.14 -13.82 -15.73
C LYS A 546 3.16 -14.29 -14.69
N TYR A 547 2.77 -14.26 -13.42
CA TYR A 547 3.63 -14.74 -12.33
C TYR A 547 3.87 -16.25 -12.43
N LEU A 548 2.83 -17.02 -12.75
CA LEU A 548 2.94 -18.46 -13.01
C LEU A 548 3.83 -18.75 -14.22
N ALA A 549 3.65 -18.01 -15.32
CA ALA A 549 4.50 -18.16 -16.50
C ALA A 549 5.98 -17.93 -16.18
N TYR A 550 6.29 -16.94 -15.35
CA TYR A 550 7.66 -16.67 -14.88
C TYR A 550 8.24 -17.84 -14.07
N LEU A 551 7.47 -18.41 -13.14
CA LEU A 551 7.90 -19.60 -12.39
C LEU A 551 8.05 -20.82 -13.29
N ASP A 552 7.15 -21.03 -14.24
CA ASP A 552 7.20 -22.15 -15.18
C ASP A 552 8.41 -22.06 -16.12
N GLU A 553 8.75 -20.86 -16.58
CA GLU A 553 9.95 -20.59 -17.37
C GLU A 553 11.22 -20.94 -16.59
N GLY A 554 11.30 -20.54 -15.31
CA GLY A 554 12.45 -20.89 -14.48
C GLY A 554 12.61 -22.38 -14.24
N LEU A 555 11.51 -23.11 -14.01
CA LEU A 555 11.55 -24.57 -13.89
C LEU A 555 11.96 -25.24 -15.21
N ALA A 556 11.49 -24.73 -16.35
CA ALA A 556 11.84 -25.25 -17.67
C ALA A 556 13.33 -25.04 -17.98
N GLU A 557 13.88 -23.86 -17.71
CA GLU A 557 15.31 -23.55 -17.89
C GLU A 557 16.19 -24.37 -16.95
N PHE A 558 15.76 -24.56 -15.69
CA PHE A 558 16.48 -25.42 -14.75
C PHE A 558 16.51 -26.89 -15.21
N ALA A 559 15.39 -27.39 -15.74
CA ALA A 559 15.31 -28.74 -16.29
C ALA A 559 16.15 -28.92 -17.57
N GLN A 560 16.34 -27.86 -18.36
CA GLN A 560 17.22 -27.89 -19.53
C GLN A 560 18.70 -27.94 -19.14
N LYS A 561 19.12 -27.17 -18.14
CA LYS A 561 20.51 -27.14 -17.65
C LYS A 561 20.95 -28.42 -16.92
N ASN A 562 20.00 -29.17 -16.36
CA ASN A 562 20.25 -30.41 -15.61
C ASN A 562 20.07 -31.70 -16.43
N LYS A 563 19.80 -31.59 -17.74
CA LYS A 563 19.90 -32.70 -18.69
C LYS A 563 21.29 -32.76 -19.29
#